data_AF-A0A438G7I7-F1
#
_entry.id   AF-A0A438G7I7-F1
#
_cell.length_a   1.000
_cell.length_b   1.000
_cell.length_c   1.000
_cell.angle_alpha   90.00
_cell.angle_beta   90.00
_cell.angle_gamma   90.00
#
_symmetry.space_group_name_H-M   'P 1'
#
loop_
_entity.id
_entity.type
_entity.pdbx_description
1 polymer ?
#
loop_
_entity_poly.entity_id
_entity_poly.type
_entity_poly.pdbx_seq_one_letter_code
_entity_poly.pdbx_strand_id
1 'polypeptide(L)'
;MYASKSRTRAMQLKEELTMIKKGNQTVQEYLHTVKALVDEISLIDHPIADDDLTLYILNGLGSDFQEIAAPIRAKEKPLTFEELHDLLIGHDAYL
;
A
#
# COMPACT_ATOMS: atom_id res chain seq x y z
N MET A 1 -15.02 20.94 -15.42
CA MET A 1 -15.91 19.93 -14.79
C MET A 1 -15.27 18.56 -14.63
N TYR A 2 -14.46 18.06 -15.58
CA TYR A 2 -13.78 16.76 -15.43
C TYR A 2 -12.70 16.78 -14.32
N ALA A 3 -11.90 17.84 -14.24
CA ALA A 3 -10.86 17.98 -13.20
C ALA A 3 -11.41 17.97 -11.76
N SER A 4 -12.58 18.58 -11.51
CA SER A 4 -13.18 18.58 -10.17
C SER A 4 -13.70 17.20 -9.76
N LYS A 5 -14.27 16.44 -10.71
CA LYS A 5 -14.70 15.05 -10.46
C LYS A 5 -13.50 14.13 -10.22
N SER A 6 -12.43 14.27 -11.01
CA SER A 6 -11.18 13.52 -10.83
C SER A 6 -10.55 13.78 -9.45
N ARG A 7 -10.46 15.05 -9.03
CA ARG A 7 -9.94 15.41 -7.70
C ARG A 7 -10.75 14.80 -6.56
N THR A 8 -12.09 14.86 -6.63
CA THR A 8 -12.95 14.23 -5.61
C THR A 8 -12.76 12.72 -5.58
N ARG A 9 -12.67 12.06 -6.74
CA ARG A 9 -12.41 10.61 -6.83
C ARG A 9 -11.05 10.24 -6.24
N ALA A 10 -10.00 11.00 -6.55
CA ALA A 10 -8.66 10.79 -5.99
C ALA A 10 -8.65 10.90 -4.46
N MET A 11 -9.39 11.88 -3.90
CA MET A 11 -9.51 12.01 -2.44
C MET A 11 -10.20 10.79 -1.82
N GLN A 12 -11.30 10.32 -2.40
CA GLN A 12 -12.02 9.14 -1.91
C GLN A 12 -11.15 7.88 -1.92
N LEU A 13 -10.41 7.65 -3.01
CA LEU A 13 -9.52 6.50 -3.13
C LEU A 13 -8.35 6.57 -2.14
N LYS A 14 -7.80 7.76 -1.88
CA LYS A 14 -6.76 7.95 -0.85
C LYS A 14 -7.31 7.71 0.55
N GLU A 15 -8.53 8.15 0.84
CA GLU A 15 -9.22 7.82 2.09
C GLU A 15 -9.36 6.30 2.25
N GLU A 16 -9.86 5.62 1.22
CA GLU A 16 -10.00 4.15 1.20
C GLU A 16 -8.65 3.44 1.43
N LEU A 17 -7.59 3.90 0.74
CA LEU A 17 -6.23 3.41 0.92
C LEU A 17 -5.69 3.61 2.34
N THR A 18 -6.00 4.73 3.00
CA THR A 18 -5.55 4.95 4.38
C THR A 18 -6.29 4.10 5.41
N MET A 19 -7.53 3.73 5.11
CA MET A 19 -8.38 2.94 6.00
C MET A 19 -8.19 1.43 5.82
N ILE A 20 -7.61 0.99 4.70
CA ILE A 20 -7.43 -0.43 4.41
C ILE A 20 -6.53 -1.11 5.45
N LYS A 21 -7.01 -2.25 5.96
CA LYS A 21 -6.31 -3.11 6.90
C LYS A 21 -6.35 -4.54 6.36
N LYS A 22 -5.27 -5.30 6.56
CA LYS A 22 -5.22 -6.73 6.25
C LYS A 22 -6.31 -7.49 7.00
N GLY A 23 -6.47 -7.21 8.30
CA GLY A 23 -7.42 -7.92 9.16
C GLY A 23 -7.28 -9.44 9.01
N ASN A 24 -8.40 -10.11 8.73
CA ASN A 24 -8.46 -11.56 8.54
C ASN A 24 -8.12 -12.03 7.12
N GLN A 25 -7.81 -11.12 6.19
CA GLN A 25 -7.41 -11.46 4.83
C GLN A 25 -5.98 -12.02 4.80
N THR A 26 -5.66 -12.77 3.75
CA THR A 26 -4.27 -13.13 3.45
C THR A 26 -3.47 -11.89 3.06
N VAL A 27 -2.14 -11.92 3.22
CA VAL A 27 -1.27 -10.82 2.76
C VAL A 27 -1.43 -10.58 1.26
N GLN A 28 -1.57 -11.65 0.48
CA GLN A 28 -1.76 -11.56 -0.96
C GLN A 28 -3.06 -10.82 -1.34
N GLU A 29 -4.19 -11.15 -0.72
CA GLU A 29 -5.46 -10.45 -0.96
C GLU A 29 -5.40 -8.97 -0.56
N TYR A 30 -4.74 -8.69 0.57
CA TYR A 30 -4.53 -7.32 1.04
C TYR A 30 -3.69 -6.50 0.06
N LEU A 31 -2.54 -7.03 -0.37
CA LEU A 31 -1.65 -6.36 -1.33
C LEU A 31 -2.31 -6.17 -2.68
N HIS A 32 -3.11 -7.14 -3.14
CA HIS A 32 -3.88 -7.02 -4.37
C HIS A 32 -4.88 -5.86 -4.30
N THR A 33 -5.58 -5.72 -3.18
CA THR A 33 -6.54 -4.63 -2.96
C THR A 33 -5.84 -3.27 -2.93
N VAL A 34 -4.70 -3.17 -2.24
CA VAL A 34 -3.87 -1.95 -2.23
C VAL A 34 -3.41 -1.59 -3.64
N LYS A 35 -2.91 -2.56 -4.41
CA LYS A 35 -2.44 -2.34 -5.77
C LYS A 35 -3.55 -1.80 -6.68
N ALA A 36 -4.75 -2.38 -6.60
CA ALA A 36 -5.91 -1.91 -7.36
C ALA A 36 -6.25 -0.43 -7.07
N LEU A 37 -6.23 -0.03 -5.79
CA LEU A 37 -6.46 1.36 -5.39
C LEU A 37 -5.37 2.30 -5.93
N VAL A 38 -4.10 1.92 -5.79
CA VAL A 38 -2.96 2.74 -6.27
C VAL A 38 -2.98 2.90 -7.79
N ASP A 39 -3.32 1.84 -8.52
CA ASP A 39 -3.42 1.86 -9.97
C ASP A 39 -4.59 2.75 -10.42
N GLU A 40 -5.74 2.71 -9.74
CA GLU A 40 -6.85 3.61 -10.04
C GLU A 40 -6.51 5.08 -9.76
N ILE A 41 -5.83 5.36 -8.64
CA ILE A 41 -5.36 6.72 -8.32
C ILE A 41 -4.35 7.22 -9.37
N SER A 42 -3.47 6.33 -9.82
CA SER A 42 -2.47 6.66 -10.86
C SER A 42 -3.12 6.91 -12.21
N LEU A 43 -4.17 6.16 -12.56
CA LEU A 43 -4.94 6.31 -13.80
C LEU A 43 -5.61 7.68 -13.93
N ILE A 44 -5.91 8.33 -12.81
CA ILE A 44 -6.50 9.67 -12.77
C ILE A 44 -5.47 10.78 -12.54
N ASP A 45 -4.18 10.53 -12.85
CA ASP A 45 -3.04 11.45 -12.75
C ASP A 45 -2.68 11.89 -11.32
N HIS A 46 -2.93 11.02 -10.32
CA HIS A 46 -2.59 11.32 -8.91
C HIS A 46 -1.64 10.30 -8.27
N PRO A 47 -0.58 9.82 -8.96
CA PRO A 47 0.25 8.70 -8.51
C PRO A 47 0.77 8.89 -7.07
N ILE A 48 0.91 7.77 -6.37
CA ILE A 48 1.41 7.71 -5.01
C ILE A 48 2.91 7.42 -5.05
N ALA A 49 3.71 8.13 -4.26
CA ALA A 49 5.13 7.86 -4.14
C ALA A 49 5.37 6.51 -3.46
N ASP A 50 6.44 5.82 -3.84
CA ASP A 50 6.78 4.51 -3.30
C ASP A 50 6.96 4.51 -1.77
N ASP A 51 7.52 5.59 -1.20
CA ASP A 51 7.65 5.77 0.26
C ASP A 51 6.29 5.87 0.96
N ASP A 52 5.35 6.63 0.37
CA ASP A 52 3.99 6.77 0.90
C ASP A 52 3.23 5.44 0.79
N LEU A 53 3.39 4.74 -0.33
CA LEU A 53 2.81 3.41 -0.53
C LEU A 53 3.33 2.41 0.49
N THR A 54 4.64 2.40 0.74
CA THR A 54 5.28 1.59 1.78
C THR A 54 4.68 1.90 3.14
N LEU A 55 4.49 3.18 3.48
CA LEU A 55 3.87 3.58 4.73
C LEU A 55 2.42 3.07 4.85
N TYR A 56 1.61 3.20 3.81
CA TYR A 56 0.22 2.74 3.82
C TYR A 56 0.13 1.22 4.00
N ILE A 57 0.94 0.46 3.28
CA ILE A 57 0.99 -1.00 3.36
C ILE A 57 1.38 -1.45 4.78
N LEU A 58 2.50 -0.94 5.30
CA LEU A 58 2.98 -1.33 6.63
C LEU A 58 2.01 -0.97 7.75
N ASN A 59 1.26 0.13 7.61
CA ASN A 59 0.25 0.51 8.59
C ASN A 59 -1.00 -0.38 8.56
N GLY A 60 -1.22 -1.15 7.49
CA GLY A 60 -2.37 -2.02 7.33
C GLY A 60 -2.14 -3.50 7.70
N LEU A 61 -0.89 -3.95 7.77
CA LEU A 61 -0.54 -5.38 7.93
C LEU A 61 -0.78 -5.97 9.33
N GLY A 62 -0.72 -5.14 10.39
CA GLY A 62 -0.90 -5.59 11.78
C GLY A 62 0.41 -5.87 12.52
N SER A 63 0.32 -6.49 13.71
CA SER A 63 1.45 -6.72 14.62
C SER A 63 2.50 -7.68 14.07
N ASP A 64 2.08 -8.67 13.29
CA ASP A 64 2.93 -9.81 12.87
C ASP A 64 4.04 -9.38 11.88
N PHE A 65 3.92 -8.16 11.35
CA PHE A 65 4.86 -7.55 10.41
C PHE A 65 5.72 -6.46 11.07
N GLN A 66 5.56 -6.18 12.38
CA GLN A 66 6.29 -5.11 13.06
C GLN A 66 7.81 -5.31 13.03
N GLU A 67 8.26 -6.56 13.12
CA GLU A 67 9.69 -6.90 13.12
C GLU A 67 10.38 -6.52 11.80
N ILE A 68 9.68 -6.66 10.67
CA ILE A 68 10.22 -6.30 9.35
C ILE A 68 9.86 -4.87 8.92
N ALA A 69 8.85 -4.25 9.55
CA ALA A 69 8.42 -2.89 9.22
C ALA A 69 9.51 -1.84 9.50
N ALA A 70 10.23 -1.96 10.61
CA ALA A 70 11.30 -1.03 10.97
C ALA A 70 12.47 -1.02 9.96
N PRO A 71 13.10 -2.16 9.61
CA PRO A 71 14.17 -2.18 8.63
C PRO A 71 13.70 -1.77 7.22
N ILE A 72 12.46 -2.07 6.84
CA ILE A 72 11.89 -1.60 5.56
C ILE A 72 11.82 -0.08 5.53
N ARG A 73 11.31 0.57 6.60
CA ARG A 73 11.21 2.04 6.71
C ARG A 73 12.56 2.74 6.79
N ALA A 74 13.59 2.05 7.26
CA ALA A 74 14.94 2.61 7.42
C ALA A 74 15.77 2.55 6.12
N LYS A 75 15.26 1.94 5.04
CA LYS A 75 15.97 1.89 3.76
C LYS A 75 16.20 3.30 3.21
N GLU A 76 17.43 3.56 2.75
CA GLU A 76 17.80 4.84 2.12
C GLU A 76 17.13 5.06 0.76
N LYS A 77 16.75 3.97 0.09
CA LYS A 77 16.07 4.00 -1.21
C LYS A 77 14.65 3.45 -1.06
N PRO A 78 13.65 4.12 -1.67
CA PRO A 78 12.30 3.59 -1.74
C PRO A 78 12.30 2.21 -2.38
N LEU A 79 11.45 1.33 -1.86
CA LEU A 79 11.18 0.04 -2.47
C LEU A 79 10.10 0.19 -3.53
N THR A 80 10.27 -0.48 -4.67
CA THR A 80 9.14 -0.63 -5.58
C THR A 80 8.04 -1.47 -4.92
N PHE A 81 6.81 -1.36 -5.43
CA PHE A 81 5.71 -2.21 -4.96
C PHE A 81 6.05 -3.70 -5.08
N GLU A 82 6.76 -4.11 -6.14
CA GLU A 82 7.16 -5.50 -6.38
C GLU A 82 8.16 -5.99 -5.33
N GLU A 83 9.19 -5.20 -5.03
CA GLU A 83 10.17 -5.53 -4.00
C GLU A 83 9.52 -5.63 -2.60
N LEU A 84 8.62 -4.69 -2.29
CA LEU A 84 7.88 -4.71 -1.04
C LEU A 84 6.93 -5.92 -0.98
N HIS A 85 6.25 -6.23 -2.06
CA HIS A 85 5.36 -7.39 -2.17
C HIS A 85 6.10 -8.69 -1.86
N ASP A 86 7.25 -8.91 -2.50
CA ASP A 86 8.02 -10.15 -2.33
C ASP A 86 8.56 -10.29 -0.90
N LEU A 87 8.99 -9.18 -0.27
CA LEU A 87 9.42 -9.18 1.13
C LEU A 87 8.29 -9.57 2.08
N LEU A 88 7.08 -9.04 1.85
CA LEU A 88 5.92 -9.29 2.71
C LEU A 88 5.38 -10.71 2.55
N ILE A 89 5.28 -11.20 1.32
CA ILE A 89 4.88 -12.59 1.05
C ILE A 89 5.92 -13.58 1.59
N GLY A 90 7.21 -13.25 1.44
CA GLY A 90 8.29 -14.04 2.01
C GLY A 90 8.15 -14.18 3.52
N HIS A 91 7.91 -13.08 4.24
CA HIS A 91 7.69 -13.10 5.70
C HIS A 91 6.43 -13.85 6.10
N ASP A 92 5.32 -13.66 5.38
CA ASP A 92 4.03 -14.35 5.65
C ASP A 92 4.18 -15.87 5.57
N ALA A 93 5.04 -16.38 4.69
CA ALA A 93 5.31 -17.82 4.57
C ALA A 93 6.05 -18.43 5.78
N TYR A 94 6.65 -17.59 6.65
CA TYR A 94 7.34 -18.02 7.87
C TYR A 94 6.53 -17.79 9.16
N LEU A 95 5.35 -17.17 9.07
CA LEU A 95 4.40 -16.98 10.18
C LEU A 95 3.51 -18.22 10.37
#